data_AF-A0A376L0G9-F1
#
_entry.id   AF-A0A376L0G9-F1
#
_cell.length_a   1.000
_cell.length_b   1.000
_cell.length_c   1.000
_cell.angle_alpha   90.00
_cell.angle_beta   90.00
_cell.angle_gamma   90.00
#
_symmetry.space_group_name_H-M   'P 1'
#
loop_
_entity.id
_entity.type
_entity.pdbx_description
1 polymer ?
#
loop_
_entity_poly.entity_id
_entity_poly.type
_entity_poly.pdbx_seq_one_letter_code
_entity_poly.pdbx_strand_id
1 'polypeptide(L)' 'MSQALKNLLTLLNLEKIEEGLFRGQSEDLGLRQVFGGQVVGQALYAAKRDRP' A
#
# COMPACT_ATOMS: atom_id res chain seq x y z
N MET A 1 0.46 -16.14 -12.28
CA MET A 1 0.38 -15.28 -11.07
C MET A 1 -1.08 -15.15 -10.68
N SER A 2 -1.46 -15.40 -9.43
CA SER A 2 -2.87 -15.35 -8.98
C SER A 2 -3.42 -13.91 -9.00
N GLN A 3 -4.73 -13.76 -9.17
CA GLN A 3 -5.37 -12.44 -9.16
C GLN A 3 -5.20 -11.72 -7.82
N ALA A 4 -5.34 -12.45 -6.71
CA ALA A 4 -5.12 -11.91 -5.37
C ALA A 4 -3.72 -11.30 -5.20
N LEU A 5 -2.68 -11.97 -5.73
CA LEU A 5 -1.31 -11.45 -5.66
C LEU A 5 -1.14 -10.18 -6.51
N LYS A 6 -1.78 -10.10 -7.68
CA LYS A 6 -1.75 -8.89 -8.51
C LYS A 6 -2.42 -7.70 -7.81
N ASN A 7 -3.55 -7.94 -7.14
CA ASN A 7 -4.26 -6.91 -6.37
C ASN A 7 -3.39 -6.40 -5.22
N LEU A 8 -2.77 -7.31 -4.47
CA LEU A 8 -1.87 -6.93 -3.37
C LEU A 8 -0.69 -6.07 -3.87
N LEU A 9 -0.04 -6.48 -4.96
CA LEU A 9 1.06 -5.70 -5.55
C LEU A 9 0.59 -4.32 -6.03
N THR A 10 -0.64 -4.23 -6.54
CA THR A 10 -1.25 -2.95 -6.93
C THR A 10 -1.46 -2.04 -5.71
N LEU A 11 -1.99 -2.58 -4.60
CA LEU A 11 -2.18 -1.83 -3.36
C LEU A 11 -0.88 -1.35 -2.72
N LEU A 12 0.20 -2.12 -2.85
CA LEU A 12 1.52 -1.75 -2.36
C LEU A 12 2.18 -0.68 -3.24
N ASN A 13 1.78 -0.52 -4.50
CA ASN A 13 2.32 0.49 -5.40
C ASN A 13 1.70 1.87 -5.11
N LEU A 14 2.29 2.58 -4.15
CA LEU A 14 1.80 3.88 -3.71
C LEU A 14 2.01 4.99 -4.74
N GLU A 15 1.04 5.90 -4.82
CA GLU A 15 1.18 7.18 -5.52
C GLU A 15 2.09 8.10 -4.70
N LYS A 16 3.19 8.57 -5.30
CA LYS A 16 4.05 9.59 -4.67
C LYS A 16 3.46 10.97 -4.94
N ILE A 17 3.17 11.72 -3.88
CA ILE A 17 2.67 13.09 -4.00
C ILE A 17 3.87 14.04 -3.90
N GLU A 18 4.68 13.91 -2.85
CA GLU A 18 5.87 14.74 -2.58
C GLU A 18 6.98 13.88 -1.93
N GLU A 19 8.11 14.51 -1.57
CA GLU A 19 9.15 13.86 -0.76
C GLU A 19 8.58 13.49 0.62
N GLY A 20 8.76 12.24 1.05
CA GLY A 20 8.17 11.71 2.28
C GLY A 20 6.65 11.54 2.27
N LEU A 21 5.93 11.95 1.22
CA LEU A 21 4.45 11.92 1.15
C LEU A 21 3.92 10.99 0.06
N PHE A 22 3.21 9.95 0.49
CA PHE A 22 2.65 8.92 -0.38
C PHE A 22 1.18 8.66 -0.07
N ARG A 23 0.39 8.35 -1.10
CA ARG A 23 -1.02 7.94 -0.99
C ARG A 23 -1.17 6.46 -1.32
N GLY A 24 -1.72 5.72 -0.37
CA GLY A 24 -2.15 4.33 -0.54
C GLY A 24 -3.64 4.23 -0.75
N GLN A 25 -4.06 3.27 -1.56
CA GLN A 25 -5.46 2.86 -1.66
C GLN A 25 -5.77 1.83 -0.58
N SER A 26 -6.98 1.84 -0.05
CA SER A 26 -7.50 0.81 0.85
C SER A 26 -8.34 -0.19 0.06
N GLU A 27 -8.18 -1.49 0.34
CA GLU A 27 -9.07 -2.49 -0.25
C GLU A 27 -10.32 -2.61 0.59
N ASP A 28 -11.49 -2.62 -0.05
CA ASP A 28 -12.74 -2.91 0.65
C ASP A 28 -12.89 -4.43 0.81
N LEU A 29 -12.68 -4.90 2.03
CA LEU A 29 -12.84 -6.29 2.42
C LEU A 29 -14.22 -6.59 3.02
N GLY A 30 -15.18 -5.66 2.90
CA GLY A 30 -16.48 -5.73 3.56
C GLY A 30 -16.42 -5.43 5.06
N LEU A 31 -15.29 -4.90 5.53
CA LEU A 31 -15.04 -4.53 6.91
C LEU A 31 -14.94 -3.00 7.02
N ARG A 32 -15.42 -2.44 8.13
CA ARG A 32 -15.27 -0.99 8.37
C ARG A 32 -13.82 -0.58 8.62
N GLN A 33 -13.02 -1.50 9.17
CA GLN A 33 -11.61 -1.27 9.49
C GLN A 33 -10.68 -1.68 8.34
N VAL A 34 -9.57 -0.95 8.20
CA VAL A 34 -8.48 -1.33 7.30
C VAL A 34 -7.73 -2.52 7.89
N PHE A 35 -7.33 -3.45 7.04
CA PHE A 35 -6.48 -4.56 7.45
C PHE A 35 -5.09 -4.06 7.88
N GLY A 36 -4.68 -4.34 9.11
CA GLY A 36 -3.41 -3.82 9.66
C GLY A 36 -2.17 -4.24 8.86
N GLY A 37 -2.16 -5.44 8.28
CA GLY A 37 -1.06 -5.89 7.43
C GLY A 37 -0.89 -5.04 6.16
N GLN A 38 -1.99 -4.51 5.61
CA GLN A 38 -1.94 -3.60 4.47
C GLN A 38 -1.26 -2.28 4.85
N VAL A 39 -1.65 -1.70 5.99
CA VAL A 39 -1.07 -0.44 6.49
C VAL A 39 0.44 -0.59 6.71
N VAL A 40 0.86 -1.68 7.35
CA VAL A 40 2.29 -1.97 7.59
C VAL A 40 3.04 -2.15 6.27
N GLY A 41 2.50 -2.92 5.33
CA GLY A 41 3.13 -3.16 4.03
C GLY A 41 3.33 -1.87 3.22
N GLN A 42 2.30 -1.02 3.18
CA GLN A 42 2.36 0.28 2.51
C GLN A 42 3.37 1.21 3.19
N ALA A 43 3.38 1.30 4.53
CA ALA A 43 4.33 2.13 5.26
C ALA A 43 5.79 1.72 5.01
N LEU A 44 6.08 0.41 5.02
CA LEU A 44 7.42 -0.09 4.73
C LEU A 44 7.84 0.20 3.27
N TYR A 45 6.91 0.07 2.32
CA TYR A 45 7.19 0.36 0.92
C TYR A 45 7.46 1.86 0.68
N ALA A 46 6.69 2.75 1.31
CA ALA A 46 6.94 4.19 1.29
C ALA A 46 8.33 4.51 1.83
N ALA A 47 8.67 4.00 3.03
CA ALA A 47 9.96 4.23 3.67
C ALA A 47 11.15 3.73 2.82
N LYS A 48 10.99 2.60 2.13
CA LYS A 48 12.00 2.09 1.20
C LYS A 48 12.19 2.99 -0.02
N ARG A 49 11.11 3.54 -0.58
CA ARG A 49 11.16 4.40 -1.78
C ARG A 49 11.65 5.81 -1.52
N ASP A 50 11.49 6.28 -0.30
CA ASP A 50 11.89 7.62 0.09
C ASP A 50 13.40 7.72 0.38
N ARG A 51 14.04 6.61 0.79
CA ARG A 51 15.49 6.57 0.92
C ARG A 51 16.18 6.57 -0.45
N PRO A 52 17.29 7.33 -0.60
CA PRO A 52 18.16 7.25 -1.78
C PRO A 52 18.85 5.89 -1.91
#